data_AF-A0A926VET7-F1
#
_entry.id   AF-A0A926VET7-F1
#
_cell.length_a   1.000
_cell.length_b   1.000
_cell.length_c   1.000
_cell.angle_alpha   90.00
_cell.angle_beta   90.00
_cell.angle_gamma   90.00
#
_symmetry.space_group_name_H-M   'P 1'
#
loop_
_entity.id
_entity.type
_entity.pdbx_description
1 polymer ?
#
loop_
_entity_poly.entity_id
_entity_poly.type
_entity_poly.pdbx_seq_one_letter_code
_entity_poly.pdbx_strand_id
1 'polypeptide(L)'
;MAKSLAIQLTDELEQQLLQRANKLNISLESLVLQSLTQLVNSPNPDEFEPILPLLGTLTATVDDIGENHDRYIGSSLQQEIASVE
;
A
#
# COMPACT_ATOMS: atom_id res chain seq x y z
N MET A 1 1.74 -29.68 -10.02
CA MET A 1 1.02 -30.80 -9.37
C MET A 1 -0.17 -30.20 -8.62
N ALA A 2 -1.42 -30.54 -8.97
CA ALA A 2 -2.58 -30.09 -8.22
C ALA A 2 -2.75 -30.98 -6.97
N LYS A 3 -2.87 -30.37 -5.78
CA LYS A 3 -3.18 -31.06 -4.52
C LYS A 3 -4.59 -30.68 -4.11
N SER A 4 -5.41 -31.67 -3.73
CA SER A 4 -6.76 -31.44 -3.23
C SER A 4 -6.72 -31.11 -1.74
N LEU A 5 -7.41 -30.04 -1.33
CA LEU A 5 -7.56 -29.62 0.06
C LEU A 5 -9.07 -29.51 0.35
N ALA A 6 -9.54 -30.23 1.37
CA ALA A 6 -10.92 -30.11 1.86
C ALA A 6 -10.94 -29.23 3.10
N ILE A 7 -11.75 -28.16 3.07
CA ILE A 7 -11.90 -27.21 4.17
C ILE A 7 -13.38 -27.18 4.54
N GLN A 8 -13.69 -27.32 5.83
CA GLN A 8 -15.05 -27.06 6.33
C GLN A 8 -15.15 -25.58 6.68
N LEU A 9 -16.08 -24.89 6.02
CA LEU A 9 -16.41 -23.50 6.32
C LEU A 9 -17.59 -23.49 7.29
N THR A 10 -17.63 -22.49 8.17
CA THR A 10 -18.86 -22.19 8.91
C THR A 10 -19.87 -21.54 7.97
N ASP A 11 -21.17 -21.76 8.22
CA ASP A 11 -22.26 -21.24 7.37
C ASP A 11 -22.16 -19.73 7.18
N GLU A 12 -21.78 -19.00 8.22
CA GLU A 12 -21.61 -17.55 8.18
C GLU A 12 -20.47 -17.14 7.23
N LEU A 13 -19.34 -17.84 7.29
CA LEU A 13 -18.18 -17.55 6.45
C LEU A 13 -18.47 -17.90 4.99
N GLU A 14 -19.15 -19.00 4.73
CA GLU A 14 -19.59 -19.38 3.39
C GLU A 14 -20.48 -18.30 2.77
N GLN A 15 -21.48 -17.81 3.52
CA GLN A 15 -22.36 -16.74 3.03
C GLN A 15 -21.60 -15.45 2.71
N GLN A 16 -20.67 -15.03 3.57
CA GLN A 16 -19.85 -13.83 3.33
C GLN A 16 -18.97 -13.99 2.09
N LEU A 17 -18.35 -15.16 1.91
CA LEU A 17 -17.51 -15.44 0.74
C LEU A 17 -18.35 -15.50 -0.54
N LEU A 18 -19.55 -16.11 -0.51
CA LEU A 18 -20.48 -16.13 -1.64
C LEU A 18 -20.95 -14.73 -2.03
N GLN A 19 -21.27 -13.87 -1.06
CA GLN A 19 -21.61 -12.48 -1.33
C GLN A 19 -20.47 -11.74 -2.03
N ARG A 20 -19.23 -11.96 -1.57
CA ARG A 20 -18.04 -11.34 -2.16
C ARG A 20 -17.74 -11.89 -3.56
N ALA A 21 -17.92 -13.19 -3.76
CA ALA A 21 -17.77 -13.87 -5.04
C ALA A 21 -18.78 -13.34 -6.07
N ASN A 22 -20.05 -13.19 -5.67
CA ASN A 22 -21.11 -12.61 -6.49
C ASN A 22 -20.82 -11.15 -6.89
N LYS A 23 -20.31 -10.33 -5.96
CA LYS A 23 -19.91 -8.94 -6.26
C LYS A 23 -18.79 -8.86 -7.30
N LEU A 24 -17.88 -9.82 -7.27
CA LEU A 24 -16.73 -9.89 -8.18
C LEU A 24 -17.04 -10.72 -9.44
N ASN A 25 -18.24 -11.29 -9.54
CA ASN A 25 -18.70 -12.17 -10.61
C ASN A 25 -17.74 -13.35 -10.88
N ILE A 26 -17.22 -13.95 -9.81
CA ILE A 26 -16.31 -15.10 -9.84
C ILE A 26 -16.88 -16.26 -9.02
N SER A 27 -16.43 -17.47 -9.32
CA SER A 27 -16.73 -18.66 -8.51
C SER A 27 -16.11 -18.56 -7.12
N LEU A 28 -16.75 -19.19 -6.13
CA LEU A 28 -16.25 -19.27 -4.76
C LEU A 28 -14.84 -19.89 -4.70
N GLU A 29 -14.56 -20.97 -5.44
CA GLU A 29 -13.23 -21.61 -5.41
C GLU A 29 -12.15 -20.66 -5.93
N SER A 30 -12.43 -19.93 -7.00
CA SER A 30 -11.48 -18.95 -7.55
C SER A 30 -11.23 -17.80 -6.57
N LEU A 31 -12.25 -17.36 -5.82
CA LEU A 31 -12.08 -16.35 -4.78
C LEU A 31 -11.19 -16.86 -3.64
N VAL A 32 -11.42 -18.10 -3.18
CA VAL A 32 -10.62 -18.73 -2.12
C VAL A 32 -9.18 -18.89 -2.56
N LEU A 33 -8.94 -19.36 -3.79
CA LEU A 33 -7.60 -19.49 -4.34
C LEU A 33 -6.87 -18.15 -4.46
N GLN A 34 -7.55 -17.10 -4.94
CA GLN A 34 -6.97 -15.76 -5.01
C GLN A 34 -6.63 -15.24 -3.62
N SER A 35 -7.51 -15.44 -2.64
CA SER A 35 -7.30 -14.99 -1.26
C SER A 35 -6.11 -15.72 -0.61
N LEU A 36 -6.00 -17.03 -0.80
CA LEU A 36 -4.85 -17.81 -0.34
C LEU A 36 -3.55 -17.38 -1.03
N THR A 37 -3.62 -17.11 -2.34
CA THR A 37 -2.47 -16.61 -3.11
C THR A 37 -2.02 -15.24 -2.61
N GLN A 38 -2.98 -14.34 -2.32
CA GLN A 38 -2.69 -13.04 -1.74
C GLN A 38 -2.11 -13.15 -0.34
N LEU A 39 -2.57 -14.07 0.50
CA LEU A 39 -2.01 -14.28 1.84
C LEU A 39 -0.57 -14.80 1.80
N VAL A 40 -0.25 -15.68 0.86
CA VAL A 40 1.11 -16.24 0.70
C VAL A 40 2.06 -15.26 0.01
N ASN A 41 1.56 -14.49 -0.96
CA ASN A 41 2.38 -13.53 -1.71
C ASN A 41 2.37 -12.13 -1.11
N SER A 42 1.55 -11.86 -0.10
CA SER A 42 1.71 -10.66 0.71
C SER A 42 3.02 -10.84 1.44
N PRO A 43 4.07 -10.04 1.15
CA PRO A 43 5.23 -10.01 2.01
C PRO A 43 4.71 -9.74 3.42
N ASN A 44 5.16 -10.53 4.39
CA ASN A 44 4.95 -10.21 5.80
C ASN A 44 5.24 -8.70 5.94
N PRO A 45 4.28 -7.87 6.40
CA PRO A 45 4.59 -6.48 6.69
C PRO A 45 5.76 -6.38 7.69
N ASP A 46 5.99 -7.43 8.47
CA ASP A 46 7.12 -7.56 9.39
C ASP A 46 8.48 -7.87 8.71
N GLU A 47 8.54 -8.40 7.48
CA GLU A 47 9.80 -8.84 6.86
C GLU A 47 10.41 -7.85 5.86
N PHE A 48 9.65 -6.89 5.32
CA PHE A 48 10.23 -5.85 4.46
C PHE A 48 9.29 -4.66 4.33
N GLU A 49 9.35 -3.70 5.26
CA GLU A 49 8.81 -2.37 4.95
C GLU A 49 9.81 -1.67 4.02
N PRO A 50 9.48 -1.44 2.74
CA PRO A 50 10.41 -0.84 1.77
C PRO A 50 10.83 0.59 2.14
N ILE A 51 10.14 1.22 3.09
CA ILE A 51 10.38 2.59 3.55
C ILE A 51 11.27 2.61 4.82
N LEU A 52 11.35 1.52 5.59
CA LEU A 52 12.21 1.43 6.79
C LEU A 52 13.69 1.73 6.50
N PRO A 53 14.31 1.19 5.43
CA PRO A 53 15.70 1.51 5.10
C PRO A 53 15.93 2.97 4.66
N LEU A 54 14.86 3.70 4.33
CA LEU A 54 14.90 5.08 3.86
C LEU A 54 14.67 6.09 4.99
N LEU A 55 14.29 5.62 6.19
CA LEU A 55 14.20 6.46 7.39
C LEU A 55 15.62 6.92 7.80
N GLY A 56 15.84 8.23 7.81
CA GLY A 56 17.12 8.84 8.15
C GLY A 56 18.12 8.95 7.00
N THR A 57 17.80 8.49 5.78
CA THR A 57 18.66 8.72 4.61
C THR A 57 18.48 10.11 3.99
N LEU A 58 17.37 10.79 4.32
CA LEU A 58 17.12 12.15 3.87
C LEU A 58 17.90 13.12 4.76
N THR A 59 19.09 13.50 4.31
CA THR A 59 19.89 14.57 4.92
C THR A 59 19.68 15.86 4.15
N ALA A 60 19.24 16.91 4.83
CA ALA A 60 19.21 18.26 4.27
C ALA A 60 20.24 19.12 5.01
N THR A 61 20.90 20.05 4.31
CA THR A 61 21.76 21.07 4.94
C THR A 61 20.95 22.15 5.66
N VAL A 62 19.63 22.13 5.49
CA VAL A 62 18.68 23.09 6.05
C VAL A 62 17.75 22.30 6.96
N ASP A 63 17.94 22.47 8.27
CA ASP A 63 17.22 21.69 9.29
C ASP A 63 15.84 22.29 9.65
N ASP A 64 15.55 23.52 9.21
CA ASP A 64 14.33 24.28 9.56
C ASP A 64 13.25 24.26 8.46
N ILE A 65 13.39 23.39 7.43
CA ILE A 65 12.48 23.34 6.28
C ILE A 65 11.04 23.11 6.73
N GLY A 66 10.80 22.22 7.70
CA GLY A 66 9.44 21.91 8.16
C GLY A 66 8.71 23.12 8.78
N GLU A 67 9.45 24.00 9.46
CA GLU A 67 8.91 25.17 10.14
C GLU A 67 8.82 26.39 9.22
N ASN A 68 9.67 26.45 8.19
CA ASN A 68 9.84 27.62 7.33
C ASN A 68 9.52 27.36 5.85
N HIS A 69 8.84 26.26 5.54
CA HIS A 69 8.56 25.84 4.16
C HIS A 69 7.89 26.95 3.32
N ASP A 70 6.86 27.60 3.87
CA ASP A 70 6.12 28.68 3.18
C ASP A 70 7.03 29.88 2.86
N ARG A 71 7.97 30.20 3.75
CA ARG A 71 8.96 31.25 3.54
C ARG A 71 9.91 30.91 2.39
N TYR A 72 10.43 29.68 2.37
CA TYR A 72 11.36 29.22 1.34
C TYR A 72 10.70 29.15 -0.04
N ILE A 73 9.46 28.67 -0.10
CA ILE A 73 8.68 28.69 -1.35
C ILE A 73 8.46 30.13 -1.81
N GLY A 74 7.99 31.00 -0.91
CA GLY A 74 7.71 32.40 -1.24
C GLY A 74 8.94 33.15 -1.77
N SER A 75 10.10 32.97 -1.14
CA SER A 75 11.34 33.60 -1.60
C SER A 75 11.81 33.05 -2.95
N SER A 76 11.66 31.76 -3.20
CA SER A 76 12.06 31.14 -4.47
C SER A 76 11.19 31.64 -5.62
N LEU A 77 9.87 31.73 -5.41
CA LEU A 77 8.93 32.29 -6.39
C LEU A 77 9.21 33.76 -6.70
N GLN A 78 9.52 34.57 -5.68
CA GLN A 78 9.88 35.97 -5.87
C GLN A 78 11.17 36.13 -6.67
N GLN A 79 12.18 35.30 -6.39
CA GLN A 79 13.44 35.29 -7.16
C GLN A 79 13.20 34.90 -8.61
N GLU A 80 12.36 33.90 -8.87
CA GLU A 80 12.02 33.46 -10.23
C GLU A 80 11.32 34.57 -11.01
N ILE A 81 10.33 35.25 -10.41
CA ILE A 81 9.64 36.38 -11.04
C ILE A 81 10.61 37.53 -11.35
N ALA A 82 11.47 37.88 -10.39
CA ALA A 82 12.45 38.95 -10.58
C ALA A 82 13.58 38.61 -11.57
N SER A 83 13.79 37.32 -11.87
CA SER A 83 14.77 36.86 -12.86
C SER A 83 14.20 36.79 -14.28
N VAL A 84 12.88 36.94 -14.43
CA VAL A 84 12.16 36.92 -15.72
C VAL A 84 11.87 38.34 -16.24
N GLU A 85 11.98 39.37 -15.39
CA GLU A 85 11.97 40.79 -15.77
C GLU A 85 13.37 41.29 -16.19
#